data_AF-T1AQJ8-F1
#
_entry.id   AF-T1AQJ8-F1
#
_cell.length_a   1.000
_cell.length_b   1.000
_cell.length_c   1.000
_cell.angle_alpha   90.00
_cell.angle_beta   90.00
_cell.angle_gamma   90.00
#
_symmetry.space_group_name_H-M   'P 1'
#
loop_
_entity.id
_entity.type
_entity.pdbx_description
1 polymer ?
#
loop_
_entity_poly.entity_id
_entity_poly.type
_entity_poly.pdbx_seq_one_letter_code
_entity_poly.pdbx_strand_id
1 'polypeptide(L)'
;TQLFDIIEPFADYAFNKSHSYGYGLIAYQNAWLKVHYPVEYMCALLSSVRDDKDKSAVYLSECKSMGIEVLVPDVNRSQVDFTPRHQDGGDCVLFGLAAIRNVGTSIVEKIIEERECNGPFEDFYDFCLRVPPAVLGQKPLQSLILAGAFDS
;
A
#
# COMPACT_ATOMS: atom_id res chain seq x y z
N THR A 1 -49.86 0.34 30.23
CA THR A 1 -48.96 1.45 29.86
C THR A 1 -47.49 1.12 30.07
N GLN A 2 -47.12 0.27 31.04
CA GLN A 2 -45.74 -0.16 31.30
C GLN A 2 -44.86 -0.54 30.08
N LEU A 3 -45.42 -1.12 29.02
CA LEU A 3 -44.66 -1.43 27.79
C LEU A 3 -44.25 -0.17 27.02
N PHE A 4 -45.12 0.83 26.98
CA PHE A 4 -44.85 2.10 26.32
C PHE A 4 -43.76 2.88 27.07
N ASP A 5 -43.79 2.83 28.41
CA ASP A 5 -42.77 3.45 29.28
C ASP A 5 -41.35 2.87 29.06
N ILE A 6 -41.23 1.71 28.40
CA ILE A 6 -39.95 1.11 27.97
C ILE A 6 -39.60 1.50 26.53
N ILE A 7 -40.58 1.50 25.62
CA ILE A 7 -40.37 1.76 24.19
C ILE A 7 -39.97 3.22 23.95
N GLU A 8 -40.63 4.17 24.62
CA GLU A 8 -40.40 5.61 24.45
C GLU A 8 -38.92 6.00 24.69
N PRO A 9 -38.28 5.68 25.83
CA PRO A 9 -36.87 6.00 26.04
C PRO A 9 -35.91 5.13 25.20
N PHE A 10 -36.29 3.92 24.79
CA PHE A 10 -35.45 3.11 23.90
C PHE A 10 -35.36 3.72 22.49
N ALA A 11 -36.46 4.33 22.02
CA ALA A 11 -36.53 4.94 20.69
C ALA A 11 -35.53 6.10 20.52
N ASP A 12 -35.18 6.81 21.60
CA ASP A 12 -34.17 7.90 21.58
C ASP A 12 -32.79 7.44 21.09
N TYR A 13 -32.44 6.16 21.28
CA TYR A 13 -31.16 5.57 20.87
C TYR A 13 -31.33 4.35 19.96
N ALA A 14 -32.54 4.08 19.50
CA ALA A 14 -32.81 2.99 18.56
C ALA A 14 -32.13 3.29 17.22
N PHE A 15 -31.46 2.28 16.67
CA PHE A 15 -30.65 2.45 15.47
C PHE A 15 -31.24 1.69 14.27
N ASN A 16 -31.08 2.25 13.08
CA ASN A 16 -31.60 1.66 11.87
C ASN A 16 -30.89 0.34 11.53
N LYS A 17 -31.64 -0.76 11.54
CA LYS A 17 -31.10 -2.11 11.31
C LYS A 17 -30.57 -2.31 9.88
N SER A 18 -31.25 -1.79 8.86
CA SER A 18 -30.80 -1.91 7.47
C SER A 18 -29.45 -1.24 7.23
N HIS A 19 -29.23 -0.06 7.82
CA HIS A 19 -27.96 0.65 7.74
C HIS A 19 -26.84 -0.12 8.47
N SER A 20 -27.12 -0.57 9.70
CA SER A 20 -26.16 -1.34 10.51
C SER A 20 -25.72 -2.62 9.83
N TYR A 21 -26.65 -3.34 9.20
CA TYR A 21 -26.35 -4.60 8.54
C TYR A 21 -25.40 -4.42 7.35
N GLY A 22 -25.63 -3.39 6.53
CA GLY A 22 -24.76 -3.08 5.39
C GLY A 22 -23.31 -2.79 5.81
N TYR A 23 -23.12 -1.86 6.76
CA TYR A 23 -21.78 -1.54 7.26
C TYR A 23 -21.14 -2.69 8.05
N GLY A 24 -21.93 -3.42 8.84
CA GLY A 24 -21.47 -4.58 9.58
C GLY A 24 -20.93 -5.68 8.67
N LEU A 25 -21.56 -5.90 7.51
CA LEU A 25 -21.08 -6.87 6.53
C LEU A 25 -19.72 -6.47 5.94
N ILE A 26 -19.53 -5.20 5.57
CA ILE A 26 -18.24 -4.70 5.07
C ILE A 26 -17.15 -4.80 6.14
N ALA A 27 -17.47 -4.45 7.39
CA ALA A 27 -16.55 -4.58 8.51
C ALA A 27 -16.11 -6.05 8.71
N TYR A 28 -17.06 -6.99 8.63
CA TYR A 28 -16.77 -8.42 8.70
C TYR A 28 -15.88 -8.88 7.54
N GLN A 29 -16.17 -8.45 6.31
CA GLN A 29 -15.35 -8.79 5.14
C GLN A 29 -13.92 -8.28 5.26
N ASN A 30 -13.73 -7.04 5.73
CA ASN A 30 -12.39 -6.49 5.98
C ASN A 30 -11.65 -7.28 7.08
N ALA A 31 -12.33 -7.62 8.18
CA ALA A 31 -11.74 -8.43 9.23
C ALA A 31 -11.35 -9.83 8.72
N TRP A 32 -12.20 -10.44 7.89
CA TRP A 32 -11.94 -11.73 7.27
C TRP A 32 -10.72 -11.68 6.35
N LEU A 33 -10.61 -10.66 5.48
CA LEU A 33 -9.43 -10.46 4.63
C LEU A 33 -8.17 -10.23 5.46
N LYS A 34 -8.24 -9.44 6.53
CA LYS A 34 -7.09 -9.19 7.40
C LYS A 34 -6.60 -10.46 8.10
N VAL A 35 -7.48 -11.42 8.39
CA VAL A 35 -7.12 -12.69 9.03
C VAL A 35 -6.58 -13.70 8.03
N HIS A 36 -7.18 -13.81 6.84
CA HIS A 36 -6.88 -14.88 5.87
C HIS A 36 -5.89 -14.47 4.77
N TYR A 37 -5.78 -13.17 4.46
CA TYR A 37 -4.88 -12.58 3.47
C TYR A 37 -4.23 -11.32 4.05
N PRO A 38 -3.53 -11.42 5.18
CA PRO A 38 -3.03 -10.27 5.93
C PRO A 38 -2.08 -9.40 5.11
N VAL A 39 -1.22 -10.00 4.29
CA VAL A 39 -0.18 -9.29 3.53
C VAL A 39 -0.81 -8.52 2.38
N GLU A 40 -1.69 -9.16 1.62
CA GLU A 40 -2.43 -8.55 0.52
C GLU A 40 -3.38 -7.45 1.03
N TYR A 41 -4.04 -7.68 2.16
CA TYR A 41 -4.88 -6.69 2.81
C TYR A 41 -4.08 -5.44 3.19
N MET A 42 -2.91 -5.62 3.81
CA MET A 42 -2.04 -4.50 4.17
C MET A 42 -1.46 -3.78 2.94
N CYS A 43 -1.10 -4.49 1.88
CA CYS A 43 -0.72 -3.90 0.60
C CYS A 43 -1.82 -3.00 0.02
N ALA A 44 -3.07 -3.49 0.05
CA ALA A 44 -4.22 -2.73 -0.44
C ALA A 44 -4.47 -1.47 0.40
N LEU A 45 -4.36 -1.57 1.73
CA LEU A 45 -4.49 -0.42 2.62
C LEU A 45 -3.39 0.63 2.36
N LEU A 46 -2.13 0.21 2.31
CA LEU A 46 -0.99 1.09 2.05
C LEU A 46 -1.12 1.79 0.69
N SER A 47 -1.53 1.06 -0.34
CA SER A 47 -1.74 1.61 -1.69
C SER A 47 -2.90 2.61 -1.73
N SER A 48 -3.99 2.36 -0.98
CA SER A 48 -5.14 3.26 -0.92
C SER A 48 -4.85 4.63 -0.32
N VAL A 49 -3.78 4.74 0.49
CA VAL A 49 -3.35 5.97 1.16
C VAL A 49 -1.94 6.41 0.78
N ARG A 50 -1.40 5.94 -0.35
CA ARG A 50 0.00 6.18 -0.75
C ARG A 50 0.41 7.66 -0.79
N ASP A 51 -0.56 8.55 -1.04
CA ASP A 51 -0.37 10.00 -1.09
C ASP A 51 -0.49 10.69 0.30
N ASP A 52 -1.09 10.01 1.27
CA ASP A 52 -1.28 10.46 2.65
C ASP A 52 -0.24 9.82 3.57
N LYS A 53 0.82 10.57 3.89
CA LYS A 53 1.97 10.07 4.65
C LYS A 53 1.64 9.80 6.12
N ASP A 54 0.72 10.54 6.69
CA ASP A 54 0.30 10.34 8.08
C ASP A 54 -0.45 9.01 8.21
N LYS A 55 -1.38 8.72 7.29
CA LYS A 55 -2.08 7.42 7.25
C LYS A 55 -1.16 6.27 6.87
N SER A 56 -0.27 6.48 5.90
CA SER A 56 0.72 5.46 5.50
C SER A 56 1.58 5.03 6.70
N ALA A 57 2.01 5.97 7.55
CA ALA A 57 2.78 5.66 8.75
C ALA A 57 2.00 4.79 9.75
N VAL A 58 0.70 5.01 9.91
CA VAL A 58 -0.17 4.17 10.75
C VAL A 58 -0.22 2.73 10.22
N TYR A 59 -0.41 2.55 8.92
CA TYR A 59 -0.44 1.21 8.32
C TYR A 59 0.91 0.51 8.32
N LEU A 60 2.01 1.23 8.13
CA LEU A 60 3.37 0.67 8.28
C LEU A 60 3.63 0.20 9.71
N SER A 61 3.17 0.97 10.70
CA SER A 61 3.24 0.55 12.11
C SER A 61 2.39 -0.70 12.38
N GLU A 62 1.25 -0.84 11.72
CA GLU A 62 0.40 -2.03 11.84
C GLU A 62 1.01 -3.24 11.14
N CYS A 63 1.65 -3.10 9.97
CA CYS A 63 2.43 -4.19 9.37
C CYS A 63 3.47 -4.71 10.38
N LYS A 64 4.19 -3.79 11.02
CA LYS A 64 5.19 -4.14 12.04
C LYS A 64 4.57 -4.84 13.27
N SER A 65 3.41 -4.40 13.74
CA SER A 65 2.72 -5.03 14.88
C SER A 65 2.22 -6.45 14.54
N MET A 66 1.83 -6.67 13.28
CA MET A 66 1.42 -7.96 12.73
C MET A 66 2.61 -8.88 12.37
N GLY A 67 3.85 -8.40 12.48
CA GLY A 67 5.04 -9.15 12.09
C GLY A 67 5.25 -9.24 10.56
N ILE A 68 4.57 -8.40 9.79
CA ILE A 68 4.72 -8.31 8.33
C ILE A 68 5.87 -7.37 8.02
N GLU A 69 6.92 -7.89 7.40
CA GLU A 69 8.05 -7.09 6.95
C GLU A 69 7.65 -6.26 5.72
N VAL A 70 8.00 -4.97 5.75
CA VAL A 70 7.87 -4.07 4.60
C VAL A 70 9.28 -3.76 4.11
N LEU A 71 9.63 -4.31 2.96
CA LEU A 71 10.94 -4.10 2.34
C LEU A 71 11.03 -2.69 1.77
N VAL A 72 12.25 -2.15 1.68
CA VAL A 72 12.53 -0.90 0.97
C VAL A 72 12.18 -1.03 -0.52
N PRO A 73 11.88 0.09 -1.22
CA PRO A 73 11.71 0.05 -2.66
C PRO A 73 12.97 -0.46 -3.37
N ASP A 74 12.77 -1.02 -4.55
CA ASP A 74 13.80 -1.65 -5.38
C ASP A 74 13.37 -1.50 -6.84
N VAL A 75 14.16 -0.82 -7.67
CA VAL A 75 13.81 -0.57 -9.09
C VAL A 75 13.60 -1.85 -9.91
N ASN A 76 14.25 -2.94 -9.52
CA ASN A 76 14.18 -4.22 -10.20
C ASN A 76 12.99 -5.08 -9.75
N ARG A 77 12.40 -4.81 -8.59
CA ARG A 77 11.36 -5.68 -8.00
C ARG A 77 10.05 -4.98 -7.68
N SER A 78 10.11 -3.71 -7.32
CA SER A 78 8.94 -2.94 -6.88
C SER A 78 8.05 -2.58 -8.06
N GLN A 79 6.75 -2.43 -7.77
CA GLN A 79 5.73 -2.02 -8.74
C GLN A 79 5.26 -0.59 -8.45
N VAL A 80 4.23 -0.15 -9.16
CA VAL A 80 3.56 1.13 -8.89
C VAL A 80 3.08 1.21 -7.44
N ASP A 81 2.33 0.20 -7.04
CA ASP A 81 1.69 0.07 -5.73
C ASP A 81 2.40 -0.95 -4.84
N PHE A 82 2.04 -0.97 -3.56
CA PHE A 82 2.58 -1.95 -2.62
C PHE A 82 2.17 -3.35 -3.05
N THR A 83 3.16 -4.26 -3.13
CA THR A 83 2.96 -5.58 -3.73
C THR A 83 3.26 -6.68 -2.71
N PRO A 84 2.36 -7.66 -2.52
CA PRO A 84 2.63 -8.80 -1.65
C PRO A 84 3.69 -9.71 -2.28
N ARG A 85 4.61 -10.23 -1.48
CA ARG A 85 5.66 -11.16 -1.92
C ARG A 85 5.71 -12.35 -0.96
N HIS A 86 5.41 -13.52 -1.49
CA HIS A 86 5.49 -14.80 -0.80
C HIS A 86 6.78 -15.51 -1.24
N GLN A 87 7.70 -15.76 -0.31
CA GLN A 87 8.94 -16.48 -0.58
C GLN A 87 9.27 -17.47 0.53
N ASP A 88 10.20 -18.39 0.26
CA ASP A 88 10.65 -19.41 1.21
C ASP A 88 11.19 -18.83 2.54
N GLY A 89 11.53 -17.54 2.56
CA GLY A 89 11.97 -16.78 3.75
C GLY A 89 10.86 -16.05 4.52
N GLY A 90 9.60 -16.13 4.07
CA GLY A 90 8.46 -15.48 4.71
C GLY A 90 7.68 -14.55 3.77
N ASP A 91 6.49 -14.15 4.22
CA ASP A 91 5.65 -13.20 3.53
C ASP A 91 6.06 -11.75 3.87
N CYS A 92 6.20 -10.93 2.84
CA CYS A 92 6.59 -9.53 2.99
C CYS A 92 5.84 -8.63 2.00
N VAL A 93 5.89 -7.33 2.26
CA VAL A 93 5.36 -6.28 1.40
C VAL A 93 6.52 -5.58 0.70
N LEU A 94 6.50 -5.54 -0.63
CA LEU A 94 7.38 -4.67 -1.42
C LEU A 94 6.80 -3.26 -1.46
N PHE A 95 7.64 -2.27 -1.18
CA PHE A 95 7.24 -0.87 -1.22
C PHE A 95 6.85 -0.44 -2.65
N GLY A 96 5.73 0.24 -2.81
CA GLY A 96 5.34 0.79 -4.11
C GLY A 96 6.21 2.00 -4.49
N LEU A 97 6.78 2.01 -5.70
CA LEU A 97 7.63 3.12 -6.16
C LEU A 97 6.86 4.44 -6.22
N ALA A 98 5.54 4.40 -6.50
CA ALA A 98 4.71 5.61 -6.55
C ALA A 98 4.42 6.18 -5.14
N ALA A 99 4.67 5.40 -4.09
CA ALA A 99 4.59 5.90 -2.71
C ALA A 99 5.84 6.69 -2.31
N ILE A 100 6.90 6.73 -3.13
CA ILE A 100 8.09 7.55 -2.85
C ILE A 100 7.75 9.02 -3.13
N ARG A 101 8.11 9.91 -2.20
CA ARG A 101 7.84 11.35 -2.35
C ARG A 101 8.51 11.86 -3.63
N ASN A 102 7.80 12.70 -4.39
CA ASN A 102 8.26 13.27 -5.68
C ASN A 102 8.43 12.27 -6.83
N VAL A 103 8.07 11.00 -6.64
CA VAL A 103 8.05 9.99 -7.72
C VAL A 103 6.60 9.78 -8.12
N GLY A 104 6.19 10.33 -9.26
CA GLY A 104 4.82 10.20 -9.76
C GLY A 104 4.57 8.86 -10.45
N THR A 105 3.32 8.41 -10.48
CA THR A 105 2.91 7.16 -11.17
C THR A 105 3.43 7.07 -12.60
N SER A 106 3.36 8.17 -13.37
CA SER A 106 3.83 8.21 -14.76
C SER A 106 5.35 8.06 -14.93
N ILE A 107 6.13 8.36 -13.89
CA ILE A 107 7.57 8.11 -13.86
C ILE A 107 7.82 6.63 -13.60
N VAL A 108 7.09 6.05 -12.66
CA VAL A 108 7.20 4.64 -12.29
C VAL A 108 6.80 3.73 -13.45
N GLU A 109 5.70 4.03 -14.13
CA GLU A 109 5.24 3.27 -15.30
C GLU A 109 6.34 3.16 -16.36
N LYS A 110 7.09 4.24 -16.62
CA LYS A 110 8.21 4.23 -17.57
C LYS A 110 9.39 3.37 -17.10
N ILE A 111 9.67 3.36 -15.80
CA ILE A 111 10.71 2.50 -15.22
C ILE A 111 10.33 1.03 -15.38
N ILE A 112 9.07 0.70 -15.09
CA ILE A 112 8.55 -0.67 -15.18
C ILE A 112 8.50 -1.12 -16.65
N GLU A 113 8.01 -0.28 -17.56
CA GLU A 113 7.96 -0.56 -19.00
C GLU A 113 9.37 -0.85 -19.56
N GLU A 114 10.35 0.00 -19.24
CA GLU A 114 11.74 -0.19 -19.65
C GLU A 114 12.34 -1.49 -19.08
N ARG A 115 12.04 -1.82 -17.82
CA ARG A 115 12.45 -3.05 -17.16
C ARG A 115 11.80 -4.29 -17.78
N GLU A 116 10.54 -4.21 -18.16
CA GLU A 116 9.81 -5.33 -18.78
C GLU A 116 10.26 -5.57 -20.22
N CYS A 117 10.56 -4.51 -20.97
CA CYS A 117 11.04 -4.62 -22.35
C CYS A 117 12.49 -5.11 -22.44
N ASN A 118 13.37 -4.62 -21.57
CA ASN A 118 14.83 -4.80 -21.72
C ASN A 118 15.47 -5.60 -20.56
N GLY A 119 14.68 -6.08 -19.60
CA GLY A 119 15.15 -6.86 -18.45
C GLY A 119 15.53 -6.00 -17.23
N PRO A 120 16.01 -6.62 -16.14
CA PRO A 120 16.43 -5.89 -14.95
C PRO A 120 17.58 -4.90 -15.24
N PHE A 121 17.70 -3.86 -14.42
CA PHE A 121 18.82 -2.93 -14.43
C PHE A 121 20.02 -3.57 -13.76
N GLU A 122 21.18 -3.54 -14.42
CA GLU A 122 22.42 -4.15 -13.91
C GLU A 122 23.03 -3.32 -12.78
N ASP A 123 23.06 -2.00 -12.95
CA ASP A 123 23.54 -1.04 -11.97
C ASP A 123 22.88 0.33 -12.17
N PHE A 124 23.29 1.31 -11.35
CA PHE A 124 22.78 2.68 -11.43
C PHE A 124 23.12 3.36 -12.78
N TYR A 125 24.24 3.03 -13.40
CA TYR A 125 24.66 3.62 -14.67
C TYR A 125 23.82 3.07 -15.82
N ASP A 126 23.57 1.76 -15.86
CA ASP A 126 22.64 1.10 -16.79
C ASP A 126 21.24 1.69 -16.69
N PHE A 127 20.73 1.86 -15.45
CA PHE A 127 19.47 2.56 -15.21
C PHE A 127 19.46 3.95 -15.85
N CYS A 128 20.50 4.76 -15.61
CA CYS A 128 20.57 6.13 -16.15
C CYS A 128 20.65 6.18 -17.68
N LEU A 129 21.22 5.18 -18.33
CA LEU A 129 21.31 5.11 -19.80
C LEU A 129 20.00 4.67 -20.45
N ARG A 130 19.24 3.81 -19.78
CA ARG A 130 18.05 3.16 -20.33
C ARG A 130 16.78 3.96 -20.11
N VAL A 131 16.59 4.56 -18.94
CA VAL A 131 15.32 5.23 -18.62
C VAL A 131 15.17 6.56 -19.38
N PRO A 132 13.94 6.97 -19.73
CA PRO A 132 13.69 8.25 -20.37
C PRO A 132 14.17 9.44 -19.53
N PRO A 133 14.62 10.56 -20.14
CA PRO A 133 15.11 11.74 -19.41
C PRO A 133 14.13 12.31 -18.38
N ALA A 134 12.83 12.08 -18.55
CA ALA A 134 11.79 12.48 -17.59
C ALA A 134 11.97 11.80 -16.20
N VAL A 135 12.50 10.57 -16.17
CA VAL A 135 12.80 9.83 -14.93
C VAL A 135 14.04 10.41 -14.24
N LEU A 136 15.00 10.90 -15.03
CA LEU A 136 16.27 11.49 -14.57
C LEU A 136 16.12 12.92 -14.04
N GLY A 137 14.89 13.41 -13.89
CA GLY A 137 14.65 14.67 -13.20
C GLY A 137 15.28 14.66 -11.81
N GLN A 138 15.89 15.78 -11.40
CA GLN A 138 16.63 15.88 -10.14
C GLN A 138 15.82 15.40 -8.92
N LYS A 139 14.55 15.82 -8.82
CA LYS A 139 13.67 15.46 -7.69
C LYS A 139 13.31 13.96 -7.66
N PRO A 140 12.76 13.35 -8.74
CA PRO A 140 12.51 11.91 -8.78
C PRO A 140 13.76 11.08 -8.50
N LEU A 141 14.86 11.37 -9.20
CA LEU A 141 16.11 10.60 -9.09
C LEU A 141 16.68 10.65 -7.66
N GLN A 142 16.77 11.84 -7.07
CA GLN A 142 17.23 11.99 -5.69
C GLN A 142 16.32 11.26 -4.70
N SER A 143 15.00 11.29 -4.93
CA SER A 143 14.05 10.62 -4.04
C SER A 143 14.12 9.10 -4.15
N LEU A 144 14.34 8.55 -5.34
CA LEU A 144 14.60 7.12 -5.56
C LEU A 144 15.87 6.66 -4.83
N ILE A 145 16.97 7.42 -4.98
CA ILE A 145 18.24 7.15 -4.29
C ILE A 145 18.06 7.18 -2.77
N LEU A 146 17.47 8.25 -2.23
CA LEU A 146 17.28 8.39 -0.78
C LEU A 146 16.31 7.37 -0.18
N ALA A 147 15.42 6.80 -0.99
CA ALA A 147 14.49 5.75 -0.57
C ALA A 147 15.15 4.36 -0.55
N GLY A 148 16.39 4.21 -1.03
CA GLY A 148 17.08 2.92 -1.12
C GLY A 148 16.73 2.10 -2.35
N ALA A 149 16.14 2.72 -3.39
CA ALA A 149 15.65 2.00 -4.58
C ALA A 149 16.76 1.31 -5.40
N PHE A 150 18.03 1.62 -5.12
CA PHE A 150 19.21 1.11 -5.81
C PHE A 150 20.17 0.35 -4.88
N ASP A 151 19.71 -0.04 -3.68
CA ASP A 151 20.56 -0.71 -2.67
C ASP A 151 20.74 -2.22 -2.91
N SER A 152 20.10 -2.76 -3.96
CA SER A 152 20.10 -4.19 -4.34
C SER A 152 21.35 -4.62 -5.10
#